data_AF-A0A1Q8LXF7-F1
#
_entry.id   AF-A0A1Q8LXF7-F1
#
_cell.length_a   1.000
_cell.length_b   1.000
_cell.length_c   1.000
_cell.angle_alpha   90.00
_cell.angle_beta   90.00
_cell.angle_gamma   90.00
#
_symmetry.space_group_name_H-M   'P 1'
#
loop_
_entity.id
_entity.type
_entity.pdbx_description
1 polymer ?
#
loop_
_entity_poly.entity_id
_entity_poly.type
_entity_poly.pdbx_seq_one_letter_code
_entity_poly.pdbx_strand_id
1 'polypeptide(L)'
;MTATAGRPTDRPVRGRYSRPVRALLVVNPQATSTTAAGRDVLTKALASELKLDVLQTRYRGHAAEATAAAVADGVELVVALGGDGTVNEVVNGLLAAQTGSGSGAPRPDPDATAMLAVVPGGSANVFARALDMPRDPVEATGHVLTALAQRRRRLVGLGWADDRWFTFNAGMGWDAEVVAAVERARAQGHEASPGRYALTAIAQYLAQLRRPPSMTVELPDAAPLTGVRLAFVSNTDPWTFLSGRAVRTNPRSSFGSGLGLFALTGLSPRTIASTLRQILAADGDPHGRHIVRHDAVGRVRITSEQPLALQLDGDHLGMRTDVEFLSVPGALRVVV
;
A
#
# COMPACT_ATOMS: atom_id res chain seq x y z
N MET A 1 -36.70 43.18 -33.09
CA MET A 1 -35.64 43.35 -32.07
C MET A 1 -35.87 42.32 -30.99
N THR A 2 -35.11 41.23 -30.99
CA THR A 2 -35.08 40.27 -29.88
C THR A 2 -33.66 39.74 -29.81
N ALA A 3 -32.98 40.09 -28.71
CA ALA A 3 -31.55 39.95 -28.52
C ALA A 3 -31.16 38.54 -28.08
N THR A 4 -30.08 38.06 -28.66
CA THR A 4 -29.40 36.78 -28.45
C THR A 4 -28.79 36.71 -27.05
N ALA A 5 -29.17 35.70 -26.25
CA ALA A 5 -28.54 35.40 -24.98
C ALA A 5 -27.18 34.71 -25.20
N GLY A 6 -26.11 35.35 -24.74
CA GLY A 6 -24.75 34.81 -24.79
C GLY A 6 -24.53 33.65 -23.82
N ARG A 7 -23.83 32.61 -24.28
CA ARG A 7 -23.31 31.52 -23.44
C ARG A 7 -22.21 32.06 -22.51
N PRO A 8 -22.14 31.64 -21.24
CA PRO A 8 -20.97 31.92 -20.41
C PRO A 8 -19.80 31.05 -20.89
N THR A 9 -18.69 31.70 -21.23
CA THR A 9 -17.42 31.06 -21.55
C THR A 9 -16.73 30.63 -20.26
N ASP A 10 -16.63 29.32 -20.06
CA ASP A 10 -15.85 28.73 -18.98
C ASP A 10 -14.35 28.92 -19.28
N ARG A 11 -13.70 29.85 -18.57
CA ARG A 11 -12.26 30.06 -18.64
C ARG A 11 -11.59 29.14 -17.61
N PRO A 12 -10.62 28.29 -17.99
CA PRO A 12 -9.89 27.51 -17.01
C PRO A 12 -9.03 28.44 -16.14
N VAL A 13 -9.25 28.38 -14.82
CA VAL A 13 -8.42 29.05 -13.82
C VAL A 13 -7.05 28.36 -13.81
N ARG A 14 -6.10 28.83 -14.63
CA ARG A 14 -4.70 28.43 -14.57
C ARG A 14 -4.02 29.15 -13.40
N GLY A 15 -4.21 28.64 -12.19
CA GLY A 15 -3.45 29.08 -11.02
C GLY A 15 -2.04 28.48 -11.03
N ARG A 16 -1.12 29.02 -11.83
CA ARG A 16 0.31 28.65 -11.73
C ARG A 16 0.80 28.90 -10.29
N TYR A 17 1.61 27.99 -9.75
CA TYR A 17 2.36 28.28 -8.53
C TYR A 17 3.23 29.54 -8.77
N SER A 18 3.33 30.41 -7.77
CA SER A 18 4.11 31.66 -7.84
C SER A 18 5.62 31.40 -8.04
N ARG A 19 6.07 30.17 -7.77
CA ARG A 19 7.37 29.60 -8.15
C ARG A 19 7.21 28.13 -8.57
N PRO A 20 8.08 27.56 -9.43
CA PRO A 20 8.04 26.14 -9.76
C PRO A 20 8.22 25.28 -8.49
N VAL A 21 7.39 24.25 -8.33
CA VAL A 21 7.47 23.30 -7.20
C VAL A 21 8.77 22.50 -7.33
N ARG A 22 9.58 22.46 -6.27
CA ARG A 22 10.77 21.61 -6.21
C ARG A 22 10.36 20.17 -5.98
N ALA A 23 10.75 19.28 -6.87
CA ALA A 23 10.32 17.89 -6.85
C ALA A 23 11.48 16.92 -7.02
N LEU A 24 11.38 15.75 -6.38
CA LEU A 24 12.22 14.59 -6.63
C LEU A 24 11.40 13.51 -7.34
N LEU A 25 11.84 13.05 -8.50
CA LEU A 25 11.33 11.84 -9.14
C LEU A 25 12.21 10.66 -8.74
N VAL A 26 11.63 9.72 -7.99
CA VAL A 26 12.26 8.45 -7.63
C VAL A 26 11.82 7.38 -8.61
N VAL A 27 12.77 6.84 -9.39
CA VAL A 27 12.53 5.84 -10.43
C VAL A 27 13.14 4.52 -10.04
N ASN A 28 12.35 3.46 -10.02
CA ASN A 28 12.88 2.10 -9.94
C ASN A 28 13.17 1.57 -11.36
N PRO A 29 14.44 1.39 -11.76
CA PRO A 29 14.77 0.94 -13.11
C PRO A 29 14.34 -0.51 -13.40
N GLN A 30 14.07 -1.31 -12.35
CA GLN A 30 13.58 -2.69 -12.45
C GLN A 30 12.03 -2.77 -12.46
N ALA A 31 11.34 -1.64 -12.49
CA ALA A 31 9.89 -1.59 -12.59
C ALA A 31 9.40 -2.23 -13.89
N THR A 32 8.52 -3.23 -13.78
CA THR A 32 8.12 -4.13 -14.87
C THR A 32 7.12 -3.52 -15.85
N SER A 33 6.43 -2.45 -15.46
CA SER A 33 5.32 -1.88 -16.24
C SER A 33 5.74 -0.66 -17.08
N THR A 34 7.03 -0.32 -17.10
CA THR A 34 7.57 0.77 -17.93
C THR A 34 8.87 0.36 -18.62
N THR A 35 9.04 0.81 -19.86
CA THR A 35 10.31 0.70 -20.60
C THR A 35 11.22 1.89 -20.26
N ALA A 36 12.53 1.78 -20.55
CA ALA A 36 13.46 2.90 -20.37
C ALA A 36 13.00 4.16 -21.12
N ALA A 37 12.65 4.01 -22.41
CA ALA A 37 12.11 5.11 -23.22
C ALA A 37 10.80 5.68 -22.65
N GLY A 38 9.92 4.82 -22.12
CA GLY A 38 8.70 5.25 -21.43
C GLY A 38 9.02 6.13 -20.23
N ARG A 39 9.94 5.70 -19.37
CA ARG A 39 10.36 6.48 -18.19
C ARG A 39 10.97 7.83 -18.57
N ASP A 40 11.73 7.89 -19.65
CA ASP A 40 12.29 9.16 -20.16
C ASP A 40 11.18 10.13 -20.60
N VAL A 41 10.14 9.62 -21.27
CA VAL A 41 8.97 10.43 -21.66
C VAL A 41 8.25 10.97 -20.43
N LEU A 42 7.98 10.11 -19.43
CA LEU A 42 7.33 10.53 -18.18
C LEU A 42 8.16 11.57 -17.42
N THR A 43 9.48 11.36 -17.36
CA THR A 43 10.43 12.28 -16.72
C THR A 43 10.39 13.65 -17.39
N LYS A 44 10.44 13.72 -18.72
CA LYS A 44 10.35 14.98 -19.47
C LYS A 44 9.02 15.69 -19.26
N ALA A 45 7.91 14.94 -19.22
CA ALA A 45 6.59 15.50 -18.97
C ALA A 45 6.46 16.10 -17.55
N LEU A 46 7.06 15.47 -16.54
CA LEU A 46 7.11 16.02 -15.18
C LEU A 46 8.03 17.24 -15.11
N ALA A 47 9.21 17.18 -15.74
CA ALA A 47 10.19 18.26 -15.75
C ALA A 47 9.72 19.53 -16.48
N SER A 48 8.69 19.45 -17.34
CA SER A 48 8.13 20.64 -17.99
C SER A 48 7.28 21.51 -17.06
N GLU A 49 6.79 20.95 -15.96
CA GLU A 49 5.92 21.66 -14.99
C GLU A 49 6.56 21.81 -13.59
N LEU A 50 7.62 21.04 -13.31
CA LEU A 50 8.28 20.96 -12.00
C LEU A 50 9.77 21.29 -12.11
N LYS A 51 10.36 21.85 -11.03
CA LYS A 51 11.81 21.87 -10.86
C LYS A 51 12.24 20.50 -10.35
N LEU A 52 12.56 19.60 -11.30
CA LEU A 52 12.65 18.16 -11.05
C LEU A 52 14.10 17.68 -10.95
N ASP A 53 14.45 17.09 -9.81
CA ASP A 53 15.61 16.22 -9.66
C ASP A 53 15.19 14.77 -9.88
N VAL A 54 16.07 13.93 -10.45
CA VAL A 54 15.76 12.54 -10.78
C VAL A 54 16.73 11.61 -10.09
N LEU A 55 16.19 10.64 -9.34
CA LEU A 55 16.92 9.58 -8.70
C LEU A 55 16.53 8.23 -9.30
N GLN A 56 17.51 7.48 -9.78
CA GLN A 56 17.32 6.05 -10.08
C GLN A 56 17.74 5.20 -8.89
N THR A 57 16.87 4.29 -8.44
CA THR A 57 17.18 3.42 -7.31
C THR A 57 18.24 2.39 -7.70
N ARG A 58 19.16 2.09 -6.78
CA ARG A 58 20.30 1.19 -7.01
C ARG A 58 20.29 -0.05 -6.13
N TYR A 59 19.74 0.08 -4.93
CA TYR A 59 19.64 -0.98 -3.93
C TYR A 59 18.39 -0.73 -3.08
N ARG A 60 18.00 -1.74 -2.31
CA ARG A 60 16.87 -1.68 -1.36
C ARG A 60 17.17 -0.66 -0.26
N GLY A 61 16.24 0.26 -0.02
CA GLY A 61 16.39 1.37 0.93
C GLY A 61 16.89 2.67 0.29
N HIS A 62 17.44 2.64 -0.92
CA HIS A 62 17.98 3.83 -1.59
C HIS A 62 16.90 4.90 -1.83
N ALA A 63 15.65 4.51 -2.10
CA ALA A 63 14.58 5.49 -2.27
C ALA A 63 14.25 6.18 -0.95
N ALA A 64 14.26 5.46 0.18
CA ALA A 64 13.99 6.04 1.50
C ALA A 64 15.06 7.05 1.90
N GLU A 65 16.34 6.66 1.78
CA GLU A 65 17.49 7.51 2.12
C GLU A 65 17.52 8.81 1.29
N ALA A 66 17.41 8.68 -0.03
CA ALA A 66 17.44 9.83 -0.92
C ALA A 66 16.19 10.72 -0.77
N THR A 67 15.03 10.14 -0.48
CA THR A 67 13.82 10.91 -0.18
C THR A 67 13.99 11.72 1.10
N ALA A 68 14.49 11.11 2.18
CA ALA A 68 14.74 11.80 3.45
C ALA A 68 15.72 12.97 3.26
N ALA A 69 16.82 12.76 2.53
CA ALA A 69 17.77 13.82 2.21
C ALA A 69 17.12 14.94 1.39
N ALA A 70 16.34 14.61 0.36
CA ALA A 70 15.67 15.60 -0.48
C ALA A 70 14.63 16.44 0.30
N VAL A 71 13.88 15.83 1.21
CA VAL A 71 12.94 16.55 2.08
C VAL A 71 13.70 17.51 3.00
N ALA A 72 14.82 17.08 3.59
CA ALA A 72 15.68 17.95 4.40
C ALA A 72 16.24 19.12 3.58
N ASP A 73 16.52 18.91 2.29
CA ASP A 73 16.97 19.93 1.34
C ASP A 73 15.82 20.83 0.81
N GLY A 74 14.60 20.67 1.31
CA GLY A 74 13.44 21.51 0.99
C GLY A 74 12.76 21.17 -0.33
N VAL A 75 12.79 19.90 -0.74
CA VAL A 75 11.88 19.37 -1.76
C VAL A 75 10.45 19.41 -1.23
N GLU A 76 9.50 19.78 -2.10
CA GLU A 76 8.09 20.00 -1.74
C GLU A 76 7.18 18.86 -2.23
N LEU A 77 7.66 18.08 -3.21
CA LEU A 77 6.95 16.96 -3.83
C LEU A 77 7.92 15.81 -4.15
N VAL A 78 7.54 14.59 -3.81
CA VAL A 78 8.26 13.40 -4.24
C VAL A 78 7.33 12.55 -5.11
N VAL A 79 7.75 12.25 -6.33
CA VAL A 79 7.03 11.42 -7.28
C VAL A 79 7.66 10.03 -7.28
N ALA A 80 6.93 9.02 -6.86
CA ALA A 80 7.37 7.62 -6.90
C ALA A 80 6.93 6.98 -8.22
N LEU A 81 7.88 6.69 -9.11
CA LEU A 81 7.68 5.92 -10.34
C LEU A 81 8.20 4.49 -10.13
N GLY A 82 7.30 3.59 -9.74
CA GLY A 82 7.66 2.22 -9.36
C GLY A 82 6.49 1.39 -8.84
N GLY A 83 6.82 0.23 -8.26
CA GLY A 83 5.84 -0.63 -7.60
C GLY A 83 5.61 -0.25 -6.13
N ASP A 84 4.79 -1.06 -5.45
CA ASP A 84 4.42 -0.85 -4.04
C ASP A 84 5.64 -0.72 -3.09
N GLY A 85 6.70 -1.52 -3.30
CA GLY A 85 7.94 -1.39 -2.52
C GLY A 85 8.65 -0.05 -2.69
N THR A 86 8.69 0.50 -3.91
CA THR A 86 9.26 1.83 -4.17
C THR A 86 8.44 2.91 -3.48
N VAL A 87 7.10 2.79 -3.53
CA VAL A 87 6.20 3.70 -2.82
C VAL A 87 6.42 3.62 -1.30
N ASN A 88 6.53 2.41 -0.74
CA ASN A 88 6.77 2.23 0.69
C ASN A 88 8.11 2.84 1.14
N GLU A 89 9.19 2.66 0.38
CA GLU A 89 10.47 3.30 0.66
C GLU A 89 10.36 4.83 0.64
N VAL A 90 9.71 5.40 -0.38
CA VAL A 90 9.47 6.85 -0.45
C VAL A 90 8.65 7.34 0.75
N VAL A 91 7.57 6.65 1.12
CA VAL A 91 6.75 7.00 2.30
C VAL A 91 7.57 7.02 3.59
N ASN A 92 8.40 5.99 3.81
CA ASN A 92 9.27 5.95 4.98
C ASN A 92 10.33 7.06 4.95
N GLY A 93 10.86 7.41 3.78
CA GLY A 93 11.77 8.55 3.63
C GLY A 93 11.10 9.91 3.89
N LEU A 94 9.87 10.10 3.41
CA LEU A 94 9.08 11.33 3.62
C LEU A 94 8.83 11.60 5.11
N LEU A 95 8.63 10.54 5.89
CA LEU A 95 8.26 10.62 7.31
C LEU A 95 9.44 10.40 8.26
N ALA A 96 10.65 10.17 7.74
CA ALA A 96 11.83 9.81 8.54
C ALA A 96 12.13 10.83 9.65
N ALA A 97 12.16 12.13 9.32
CA ALA A 97 12.45 13.19 10.30
C ALA A 97 11.36 13.37 11.38
N GLN A 98 10.15 12.85 11.12
CA GLN A 98 9.00 12.95 12.01
C GLN A 98 8.73 11.63 12.76
N THR A 99 9.57 10.64 12.53
CA THR A 99 9.52 9.33 13.17
C THR A 99 10.46 9.37 14.38
N GLY A 100 9.94 9.73 15.55
CA GLY A 100 10.72 9.78 16.79
C GLY A 100 10.90 8.41 17.44
N SER A 101 11.95 8.24 18.26
CA SER A 101 12.26 7.00 19.02
C SER A 101 11.39 6.79 20.27
N GLY A 102 10.18 7.34 20.31
CA GLY A 102 9.28 7.26 21.46
C GLY A 102 8.45 5.98 21.48
N SER A 103 7.88 5.65 22.65
CA SER A 103 6.92 4.55 22.77
C SER A 103 5.55 4.96 22.18
N GLY A 104 5.18 4.38 21.03
CA GLY A 104 3.87 4.55 20.39
C GLY A 104 3.95 5.05 18.94
N ALA A 105 2.80 5.12 18.25
CA ALA A 105 2.77 5.62 16.87
C ALA A 105 3.20 7.09 16.79
N PRO A 106 4.03 7.46 15.79
CA PRO A 106 4.33 8.86 15.50
C PRO A 106 3.05 9.63 15.16
N ARG A 107 3.11 10.95 15.36
CA ARG A 107 2.06 11.90 14.93
C ARG A 107 2.68 12.90 13.96
N PRO A 108 2.96 12.49 12.71
CA PRO A 108 3.58 13.38 11.74
C PRO A 108 2.62 14.53 11.41
N ASP A 109 3.19 15.73 11.28
CA ASP A 109 2.54 16.87 10.67
C ASP A 109 2.66 16.77 9.13
N PRO A 110 1.54 16.56 8.41
CA PRO A 110 1.54 16.48 6.95
C PRO A 110 1.83 17.82 6.25
N ASP A 111 1.91 18.94 6.99
CA ASP A 111 2.44 20.23 6.51
C ASP A 111 3.96 20.35 6.64
N ALA A 112 4.59 19.54 7.52
CA ALA A 112 6.02 19.60 7.79
C ALA A 112 6.87 18.65 6.91
N THR A 113 6.28 18.02 5.89
CA THR A 113 6.99 17.18 4.91
C THR A 113 6.50 17.44 3.48
N ALA A 114 7.25 16.91 2.50
CA ALA A 114 6.86 16.95 1.10
C ALA A 114 5.60 16.10 0.83
N MET A 115 4.84 16.50 -0.19
CA MET A 115 3.72 15.69 -0.68
C MET A 115 4.23 14.48 -1.47
N LEU A 116 3.43 13.43 -1.54
CA LEU A 116 3.66 12.27 -2.40
C LEU A 116 2.83 12.37 -3.68
N ALA A 117 3.38 11.97 -4.82
CA ALA A 117 2.64 11.56 -5.99
C ALA A 117 3.10 10.16 -6.43
N VAL A 118 2.21 9.37 -7.03
CA VAL A 118 2.51 7.99 -7.42
C VAL A 118 2.22 7.79 -8.89
N VAL A 119 3.21 7.26 -9.61
CA VAL A 119 3.05 6.77 -10.98
C VAL A 119 3.30 5.25 -10.96
N PRO A 120 2.29 4.43 -11.27
CA PRO A 120 2.39 2.99 -11.15
C PRO A 120 3.44 2.43 -12.12
N GLY A 121 4.37 1.64 -11.60
CA GLY A 121 5.42 0.97 -12.37
C GLY A 121 5.57 -0.52 -12.05
N GLY A 122 4.87 -1.03 -11.03
CA GLY A 122 4.89 -2.43 -10.62
C GLY A 122 3.74 -3.26 -11.19
N SER A 123 3.64 -4.51 -10.73
CA SER A 123 2.63 -5.48 -11.17
C SER A 123 1.30 -5.36 -10.41
N ALA A 124 1.33 -5.15 -9.09
CA ALA A 124 0.14 -5.03 -8.26
C ALA A 124 -0.34 -3.57 -8.13
N ASN A 125 0.57 -2.67 -7.76
CA ASN A 125 0.33 -1.23 -7.52
C ASN A 125 -0.87 -1.02 -6.60
N VAL A 126 -0.91 -1.75 -5.49
CA VAL A 126 -2.04 -1.75 -4.54
C VAL A 126 -2.31 -0.34 -4.03
N PHE A 127 -1.28 0.37 -3.59
CA PHE A 127 -1.44 1.72 -3.04
C PHE A 127 -1.97 2.71 -4.10
N ALA A 128 -1.39 2.71 -5.30
CA ALA A 128 -1.84 3.58 -6.39
C ALA A 128 -3.30 3.30 -6.78
N ARG A 129 -3.69 2.02 -6.81
CA ARG A 129 -5.06 1.62 -7.16
C ARG A 129 -6.06 1.94 -6.06
N ALA A 130 -5.68 1.83 -4.79
CA ALA A 130 -6.51 2.26 -3.66
C ALA A 130 -6.69 3.80 -3.61
N LEU A 131 -5.78 4.55 -4.25
CA LEU A 131 -5.91 5.99 -4.49
C LEU A 131 -6.74 6.33 -5.75
N ASP A 132 -7.31 5.34 -6.42
CA ASP A 132 -8.04 5.49 -7.69
C ASP A 132 -7.18 6.06 -8.84
N MET A 133 -5.85 5.87 -8.79
CA MET A 133 -4.97 6.29 -9.88
C MET A 133 -5.17 5.44 -11.14
N PRO A 134 -5.06 6.04 -12.34
CA PRO A 134 -4.99 5.29 -13.59
C PRO A 134 -3.89 4.21 -13.54
N ARG A 135 -4.13 3.07 -14.20
CA ARG A 135 -3.17 1.95 -14.20
C ARG A 135 -2.05 2.16 -15.20
N ASP A 136 -2.34 2.86 -16.29
CA ASP A 136 -1.34 3.19 -17.29
C ASP A 136 -0.43 4.31 -16.76
N PRO A 137 0.91 4.14 -16.81
CA PRO A 137 1.85 5.13 -16.28
C PRO A 137 1.75 6.51 -16.95
N VAL A 138 1.38 6.57 -18.24
CA VAL A 138 1.21 7.84 -18.98
C VAL A 138 -0.05 8.54 -18.51
N GLU A 139 -1.17 7.82 -18.43
CA GLU A 139 -2.42 8.36 -17.90
C GLU A 139 -2.26 8.83 -16.44
N ALA A 140 -1.58 8.06 -15.60
CA ALA A 140 -1.32 8.41 -14.21
C ALA A 140 -0.43 9.66 -14.10
N THR A 141 0.56 9.82 -14.98
CA THR A 141 1.39 11.03 -15.03
C THR A 141 0.55 12.25 -15.42
N GLY A 142 -0.33 12.11 -16.42
CA GLY A 142 -1.27 13.17 -16.79
C GLY A 142 -2.24 13.53 -15.66
N HIS A 143 -2.70 12.54 -14.91
CA HIS A 143 -3.53 12.72 -13.71
C HIS A 143 -2.80 13.52 -12.63
N VAL A 144 -1.56 13.16 -12.30
CA VAL A 144 -0.71 13.89 -11.35
C VAL A 144 -0.51 15.34 -11.79
N LEU A 145 -0.14 15.58 -13.06
CA LEU A 145 0.06 16.94 -13.58
C LEU A 145 -1.22 17.78 -13.50
N THR A 146 -2.37 17.18 -13.82
CA THR A 146 -3.68 17.84 -13.71
C THR A 146 -4.01 18.17 -12.25
N ALA A 147 -3.78 17.23 -11.33
CA ALA A 147 -4.00 17.44 -9.90
C ALA A 147 -3.10 18.56 -9.35
N LEU A 148 -1.82 18.60 -9.76
CA LEU A 148 -0.90 19.68 -9.38
C LEU A 148 -1.38 21.05 -9.87
N ALA A 149 -1.79 21.15 -11.14
CA ALA A 149 -2.30 22.40 -11.72
C ALA A 149 -3.57 22.89 -11.03
N GLN A 150 -4.41 21.96 -10.56
CA GLN A 150 -5.65 22.26 -9.84
C GLN A 150 -5.47 22.31 -8.32
N ARG A 151 -4.24 22.12 -7.81
CA ARG A 151 -3.90 22.01 -6.39
C ARG A 151 -4.73 20.97 -5.63
N ARG A 152 -5.12 19.89 -6.31
CA ARG A 152 -5.85 18.77 -5.71
C ARG A 152 -4.88 17.85 -4.97
N ARG A 153 -5.25 17.57 -3.72
CA ARG A 153 -4.49 16.71 -2.81
C ARG A 153 -5.43 16.12 -1.76
N ARG A 154 -5.08 14.94 -1.27
CA ARG A 154 -5.81 14.19 -0.25
C ARG A 154 -4.90 13.88 0.92
N LEU A 155 -5.43 13.98 2.14
CA LEU A 155 -4.80 13.41 3.32
C LEU A 155 -5.12 11.92 3.39
N VAL A 156 -4.08 11.10 3.59
CA VAL A 156 -4.20 9.65 3.76
C VAL A 156 -3.61 9.24 5.09
N GLY A 157 -4.29 8.34 5.79
CA GLY A 157 -3.75 7.63 6.93
C GLY A 157 -2.84 6.49 6.51
N LEU A 158 -1.92 6.14 7.40
CA LEU A 158 -0.95 5.07 7.22
C LEU A 158 -0.99 4.13 8.43
N GLY A 159 -0.50 2.92 8.21
CA GLY A 159 -0.23 1.99 9.29
C GLY A 159 1.19 2.16 9.82
N TRP A 160 1.38 1.86 11.10
CA TRP A 160 2.66 1.89 11.78
C TRP A 160 2.86 0.60 12.57
N ALA A 161 4.01 -0.06 12.41
CA ALA A 161 4.40 -1.23 13.19
C ALA A 161 5.91 -1.41 13.15
N ASP A 162 6.51 -1.80 14.29
CA ASP A 162 7.93 -2.17 14.39
C ASP A 162 8.87 -1.13 13.76
N ASP A 163 8.66 0.12 14.15
CA ASP A 163 9.39 1.30 13.68
C ASP A 163 9.32 1.56 12.16
N ARG A 164 8.26 1.08 11.50
CA ARG A 164 8.08 1.22 10.06
C ARG A 164 6.65 1.57 9.64
N TRP A 165 6.56 2.45 8.65
CA TRP A 165 5.31 2.81 7.99
C TRP A 165 4.91 1.75 6.95
N PHE A 166 3.63 1.40 6.92
CA PHE A 166 3.00 0.61 5.86
C PHE A 166 1.78 1.31 5.28
N THR A 167 1.52 1.06 4.01
CA THR A 167 0.64 1.87 3.17
C THR A 167 -0.67 1.16 2.87
N PHE A 168 -0.68 -0.17 2.72
CA PHE A 168 -1.90 -0.93 2.44
C PHE A 168 -2.06 -2.21 3.23
N ASN A 169 -0.99 -2.98 3.49
CA ASN A 169 -1.14 -4.23 4.22
C ASN A 169 0.03 -4.61 5.11
N ALA A 170 -0.29 -5.44 6.08
CA ALA A 170 0.62 -6.01 7.05
C ALA A 170 0.10 -7.38 7.50
N GLY A 171 0.98 -8.20 8.05
CA GLY A 171 0.59 -9.50 8.58
C GLY A 171 1.70 -10.15 9.40
N MET A 172 1.29 -11.05 10.29
CA MET A 172 2.16 -11.85 11.13
C MET A 172 1.79 -13.34 10.95
N GLY A 173 2.80 -14.19 10.79
CA GLY A 173 2.59 -15.63 10.56
C GLY A 173 2.43 -16.03 9.09
N TRP A 174 2.62 -15.08 8.17
CA TRP A 174 2.78 -15.39 6.75
C TRP A 174 4.24 -15.78 6.49
N ASP A 175 4.51 -17.07 6.65
CA ASP A 175 5.87 -17.61 6.59
C ASP A 175 6.53 -17.38 5.22
N ALA A 176 7.85 -17.22 5.23
CA ALA A 176 8.70 -17.35 4.05
C ALA A 176 8.47 -18.69 3.34
N GLU A 177 8.04 -19.74 4.05
CA GLU A 177 7.63 -21.01 3.45
C GLU A 177 6.40 -20.91 2.54
N VAL A 178 5.39 -20.06 2.85
CA VAL A 178 4.23 -19.81 1.97
C VAL A 178 4.71 -19.12 0.70
N VAL A 179 5.55 -18.09 0.85
CA VAL A 179 6.13 -17.35 -0.27
C VAL A 179 7.02 -18.28 -1.10
N ALA A 180 7.87 -19.08 -0.47
CA ALA A 180 8.72 -20.07 -1.11
C ALA A 180 7.92 -21.22 -1.73
N ALA A 181 6.76 -21.59 -1.18
CA ALA A 181 5.84 -22.54 -1.80
C ALA A 181 5.25 -21.94 -3.08
N VAL A 182 4.82 -20.68 -3.05
CA VAL A 182 4.33 -19.96 -4.24
C VAL A 182 5.44 -19.82 -5.30
N GLU A 183 6.67 -19.48 -4.91
CA GLU A 183 7.82 -19.35 -5.82
C GLU A 183 8.27 -20.70 -6.40
N ARG A 184 8.35 -21.77 -5.59
CA ARG A 184 8.63 -23.14 -6.08
C ARG A 184 7.57 -23.60 -7.07
N ALA A 185 6.33 -23.31 -6.76
CA ALA A 185 5.20 -23.64 -7.61
C ALA A 185 5.31 -22.90 -8.97
N ARG A 186 5.68 -21.61 -8.97
CA ARG A 186 5.93 -20.82 -10.20
C ARG A 186 7.09 -21.39 -11.03
N ALA A 187 8.16 -21.84 -10.38
CA ALA A 187 9.32 -22.44 -11.05
C ALA A 187 9.01 -23.79 -11.73
N GLN A 188 7.92 -24.47 -11.33
CA GLN A 188 7.52 -25.78 -11.88
C GLN A 188 6.60 -25.70 -13.11
N GLY A 189 6.44 -24.53 -13.74
CA GLY A 189 5.91 -24.42 -15.11
C GLY A 189 4.40 -24.69 -15.29
N HIS A 190 3.59 -24.60 -14.24
CA HIS A 190 2.13 -24.74 -14.38
C HIS A 190 1.52 -23.47 -15.01
N GLU A 191 1.20 -23.52 -16.31
CA GLU A 191 0.61 -22.45 -17.14
C GLU A 191 -0.85 -22.05 -16.76
N ALA A 192 -1.19 -22.00 -15.47
CA ALA A 192 -2.45 -21.41 -15.02
C ALA A 192 -2.24 -19.93 -14.68
N SER A 193 -3.22 -19.07 -14.98
CA SER A 193 -3.20 -17.63 -14.70
C SER A 193 -2.54 -17.32 -13.34
N PRO A 194 -1.51 -16.44 -13.26
CA PRO A 194 -0.63 -16.27 -12.09
C PRO A 194 -1.37 -16.12 -10.75
N GLY A 195 -2.59 -15.60 -10.81
CA GLY A 195 -3.45 -15.39 -9.67
C GLY A 195 -4.12 -16.63 -9.08
N ARG A 196 -4.85 -17.40 -9.91
CA ARG A 196 -5.53 -18.62 -9.45
C ARG A 196 -4.56 -19.65 -8.87
N TYR A 197 -3.34 -19.64 -9.38
CA TYR A 197 -2.28 -20.54 -8.96
C TYR A 197 -1.70 -20.18 -7.58
N ALA A 198 -1.39 -18.90 -7.33
CA ALA A 198 -0.87 -18.45 -6.04
C ALA A 198 -1.83 -18.76 -4.89
N LEU A 199 -3.15 -18.54 -5.07
CA LEU A 199 -4.14 -18.88 -4.04
C LEU A 199 -4.31 -20.38 -3.83
N THR A 200 -4.17 -21.18 -4.88
CA THR A 200 -4.23 -22.65 -4.78
C THR A 200 -3.01 -23.18 -4.04
N ALA A 201 -1.81 -22.65 -4.33
CA ALA A 201 -0.59 -22.98 -3.61
C ALA A 201 -0.66 -22.59 -2.13
N ILE A 202 -1.21 -21.40 -1.82
CA ILE A 202 -1.48 -20.95 -0.45
C ILE A 202 -2.47 -21.91 0.24
N ALA A 203 -3.59 -22.24 -0.41
CA ALA A 203 -4.59 -23.16 0.15
C ALA A 203 -3.99 -24.55 0.42
N GLN A 204 -3.16 -25.05 -0.50
CA GLN A 204 -2.48 -26.33 -0.36
C GLN A 204 -1.43 -26.32 0.75
N TYR A 205 -0.66 -25.24 0.90
CA TYR A 205 0.29 -25.09 2.00
C TYR A 205 -0.46 -25.04 3.35
N LEU A 206 -1.48 -24.19 3.46
CA LEU A 206 -2.27 -24.05 4.69
C LEU A 206 -2.97 -25.36 5.08
N ALA A 207 -3.41 -26.16 4.11
CA ALA A 207 -3.99 -27.47 4.34
C ALA A 207 -2.97 -28.55 4.76
N GLN A 208 -1.67 -28.35 4.47
CA GLN A 208 -0.58 -29.27 4.81
C GLN A 208 0.01 -28.99 6.20
N LEU A 209 -0.25 -27.83 6.79
CA LEU A 209 0.17 -27.52 8.15
C LEU A 209 -0.53 -28.47 9.15
N ARG A 210 0.22 -29.42 9.70
CA ARG A 210 -0.30 -30.38 10.71
C ARG A 210 -0.69 -29.68 12.02
N ARG A 211 0.06 -28.65 12.42
CA ARG A 211 -0.20 -27.79 13.60
C ARG A 211 0.21 -26.35 13.32
N PRO A 212 -0.62 -25.55 12.63
CA PRO A 212 -0.32 -24.13 12.44
C PRO A 212 -0.14 -23.44 13.79
N PRO A 213 0.85 -22.54 13.94
CA PRO A 213 1.03 -21.79 15.18
C PRO A 213 -0.26 -21.01 15.51
N SER A 214 -0.52 -20.88 16.80
CA SER A 214 -1.63 -20.07 17.30
C SER A 214 -1.13 -18.68 17.66
N MET A 215 -1.98 -17.71 17.39
CA MET A 215 -1.81 -16.32 17.75
C MET A 215 -2.94 -15.90 18.68
N THR A 216 -2.66 -14.89 19.50
CA THR A 216 -3.67 -14.11 20.20
C THR A 216 -3.72 -12.72 19.57
N VAL A 217 -4.93 -12.27 19.25
CA VAL A 217 -5.15 -10.93 18.71
C VAL A 217 -5.88 -10.09 19.75
N GLU A 218 -5.29 -8.96 20.11
CA GLU A 218 -5.86 -7.98 21.02
C GLU A 218 -6.32 -6.76 20.23
N LEU A 219 -7.56 -6.32 20.51
CA LEU A 219 -8.16 -5.11 19.99
C LEU A 219 -8.52 -4.19 21.16
N PRO A 220 -8.57 -2.86 20.96
CA PRO A 220 -9.12 -1.94 21.94
C PRO A 220 -10.52 -2.36 22.37
N ASP A 221 -10.77 -2.34 23.68
CA ASP A 221 -12.09 -2.53 24.29
C ASP A 221 -12.78 -3.87 23.96
N ALA A 222 -12.02 -4.90 23.55
CA ALA A 222 -12.53 -6.24 23.26
C ALA A 222 -11.75 -7.33 24.03
N ALA A 223 -12.40 -8.45 24.29
CA ALA A 223 -11.73 -9.62 24.85
C ALA A 223 -10.67 -10.16 23.86
N PRO A 224 -9.50 -10.60 24.34
CA PRO A 224 -8.47 -11.18 23.48
C PRO A 224 -8.99 -12.37 22.67
N LEU A 225 -8.70 -12.37 21.38
CA LEU A 225 -9.07 -13.42 20.45
C LEU A 225 -7.97 -14.47 20.39
N THR A 226 -8.13 -15.56 21.13
CA THR A 226 -7.16 -16.67 21.16
C THR A 226 -7.41 -17.68 20.05
N GLY A 227 -6.36 -18.43 19.66
CA GLY A 227 -6.49 -19.53 18.69
C GLY A 227 -6.59 -19.06 17.23
N VAL A 228 -6.19 -17.81 16.96
CA VAL A 228 -6.07 -17.29 15.61
C VAL A 228 -4.93 -18.01 14.89
N ARG A 229 -5.12 -18.39 13.62
CA ARG A 229 -4.17 -19.18 12.82
C ARG A 229 -3.59 -18.39 11.65
N LEU A 230 -4.30 -17.35 11.23
CA LEU A 230 -3.90 -16.41 10.19
C LEU A 230 -4.48 -15.05 10.56
N ALA A 231 -3.70 -13.98 10.43
CA ALA A 231 -4.16 -12.62 10.66
C ALA A 231 -3.51 -11.66 9.64
N PHE A 232 -4.35 -10.84 9.02
CA PHE A 232 -3.96 -9.73 8.17
C PHE A 232 -4.47 -8.43 8.76
N VAL A 233 -3.62 -7.42 8.66
CA VAL A 233 -3.95 -6.05 9.02
C VAL A 233 -3.87 -5.22 7.75
N SER A 234 -4.95 -4.53 7.40
CA SER A 234 -5.04 -3.72 6.18
C SER A 234 -5.21 -2.25 6.55
N ASN A 235 -4.47 -1.35 5.90
CA ASN A 235 -4.68 0.10 6.07
C ASN A 235 -5.76 0.63 5.11
N THR A 236 -5.98 -0.06 3.99
CA THR A 236 -7.02 0.29 3.02
C THR A 236 -7.54 -0.96 2.32
N ASP A 237 -8.72 -0.86 1.72
CA ASP A 237 -9.16 -1.81 0.69
C ASP A 237 -8.56 -1.42 -0.68
N PRO A 238 -8.23 -2.41 -1.54
CA PRO A 238 -8.22 -3.86 -1.27
C PRO A 238 -6.91 -4.33 -0.63
N TRP A 239 -6.92 -5.53 -0.03
CA TRP A 239 -5.74 -6.13 0.60
C TRP A 239 -4.61 -6.37 -0.41
N THR A 240 -4.95 -6.85 -1.60
CA THR A 240 -4.03 -6.96 -2.74
C THR A 240 -4.80 -7.15 -4.06
N PHE A 241 -4.07 -7.34 -5.16
CA PHE A 241 -4.61 -7.71 -6.45
C PHE A 241 -4.03 -9.03 -6.96
N LEU A 242 -4.91 -9.80 -7.61
CA LEU A 242 -4.61 -11.12 -8.10
C LEU A 242 -5.04 -11.23 -9.57
N SER A 243 -4.07 -11.20 -10.49
CA SER A 243 -4.35 -11.13 -11.95
C SER A 243 -5.37 -10.03 -12.30
N GLY A 244 -5.20 -8.84 -11.70
CA GLY A 244 -6.08 -7.68 -11.91
C GLY A 244 -7.34 -7.65 -11.04
N ARG A 245 -7.75 -8.78 -10.44
CA ARG A 245 -8.92 -8.89 -9.55
C ARG A 245 -8.58 -8.47 -8.13
N ALA A 246 -9.41 -7.62 -7.51
CA ALA A 246 -9.24 -7.21 -6.12
C ALA A 246 -9.42 -8.41 -5.18
N VAL A 247 -8.55 -8.53 -4.20
CA VAL A 247 -8.71 -9.45 -3.07
C VAL A 247 -9.12 -8.61 -1.87
N ARG A 248 -10.39 -8.75 -1.46
CA ARG A 248 -11.04 -7.90 -0.45
C ARG A 248 -11.23 -8.69 0.84
N THR A 249 -10.38 -8.42 1.84
CA THR A 249 -10.54 -8.97 3.19
C THR A 249 -11.41 -8.07 4.06
N ASN A 250 -11.31 -6.75 3.84
CA ASN A 250 -11.92 -5.70 4.64
C ASN A 250 -12.50 -4.61 3.72
N PRO A 251 -13.62 -4.86 3.01
CA PRO A 251 -14.16 -3.95 1.98
C PRO A 251 -14.54 -2.55 2.48
N ARG A 252 -14.63 -2.34 3.80
CA ARG A 252 -14.94 -1.04 4.43
C ARG A 252 -13.69 -0.29 4.89
N SER A 253 -12.50 -0.85 4.71
CA SER A 253 -11.25 -0.17 5.04
C SER A 253 -10.92 0.89 4.00
N SER A 254 -10.43 2.03 4.46
CA SER A 254 -10.01 3.15 3.63
C SER A 254 -8.91 3.90 4.37
N PHE A 255 -8.12 4.70 3.65
CA PHE A 255 -7.08 5.54 4.26
C PHE A 255 -7.55 6.47 5.40
N GLY A 256 -8.86 6.69 5.58
CA GLY A 256 -9.39 7.54 6.65
C GLY A 256 -10.13 6.79 7.77
N SER A 257 -10.41 5.50 7.62
CA SER A 257 -11.29 4.79 8.55
C SER A 257 -10.57 4.10 9.71
N GLY A 258 -9.27 3.85 9.60
CA GLY A 258 -8.51 3.05 10.56
C GLY A 258 -7.99 1.76 9.94
N LEU A 259 -7.39 0.88 10.74
CA LEU A 259 -6.96 -0.43 10.28
C LEU A 259 -8.16 -1.39 10.14
N GLY A 260 -8.05 -2.34 9.22
CA GLY A 260 -8.91 -3.52 9.12
C GLY A 260 -8.17 -4.75 9.61
N LEU A 261 -8.79 -5.52 10.50
CA LEU A 261 -8.34 -6.86 10.87
C LEU A 261 -9.14 -7.89 10.09
N PHE A 262 -8.46 -8.83 9.46
CA PHE A 262 -9.04 -10.06 8.95
C PHE A 262 -8.27 -11.26 9.49
N ALA A 263 -8.94 -12.16 10.19
CA ALA A 263 -8.29 -13.30 10.81
C ALA A 263 -9.09 -14.60 10.63
N LEU A 264 -8.37 -15.71 10.58
CA LEU A 264 -8.96 -17.05 10.55
C LEU A 264 -8.61 -17.81 11.83
N THR A 265 -9.61 -18.35 12.50
CA THR A 265 -9.43 -19.25 13.67
C THR A 265 -9.36 -20.72 13.27
N GLY A 266 -9.69 -21.04 12.02
CA GLY A 266 -9.65 -22.41 11.49
C GLY A 266 -9.22 -22.43 10.02
N LEU A 267 -8.37 -23.40 9.67
CA LEU A 267 -7.80 -23.55 8.32
C LEU A 267 -8.31 -24.82 7.61
N SER A 268 -9.53 -25.28 7.94
CA SER A 268 -10.10 -26.44 7.25
C SER A 268 -10.22 -26.15 5.74
N PRO A 269 -10.04 -27.15 4.85
CA PRO A 269 -10.14 -26.92 3.40
C PRO A 269 -11.45 -26.25 2.97
N ARG A 270 -12.57 -26.57 3.63
CA ARG A 270 -13.87 -25.93 3.40
C ARG A 270 -13.87 -24.45 3.80
N THR A 271 -13.28 -24.13 4.95
CA THR A 271 -13.13 -22.74 5.41
C THR A 271 -12.29 -21.94 4.43
N ILE A 272 -11.14 -22.48 4.01
CA ILE A 272 -10.24 -21.82 3.05
C ILE A 272 -10.95 -21.62 1.70
N ALA A 273 -11.54 -22.67 1.13
CA ALA A 273 -12.24 -22.56 -0.15
C ALA A 273 -13.40 -21.56 -0.12
N SER A 274 -14.20 -21.55 0.96
CA SER A 274 -15.27 -20.56 1.16
C SER A 274 -14.70 -19.14 1.28
N THR A 275 -13.66 -18.96 2.07
CA THR A 275 -12.98 -17.67 2.26
C THR A 275 -12.43 -17.14 0.94
N LEU A 276 -11.69 -17.95 0.19
CA LEU A 276 -11.13 -17.58 -1.10
C LEU A 276 -12.21 -17.13 -2.10
N ARG A 277 -13.36 -17.83 -2.13
CA ARG A 277 -14.50 -17.45 -2.97
C ARG A 277 -15.05 -16.07 -2.58
N GLN A 278 -15.17 -15.80 -1.29
CA GLN A 278 -15.73 -14.55 -0.77
C GLN A 278 -14.77 -13.37 -0.96
N ILE A 279 -13.49 -13.50 -0.62
CA ILE A 279 -12.51 -12.41 -0.79
C ILE A 279 -12.23 -12.06 -2.25
N LEU A 280 -12.49 -12.99 -3.17
CA LEU A 280 -12.41 -12.74 -4.61
C LEU A 280 -13.74 -12.25 -5.20
N ALA A 281 -14.86 -12.23 -4.49
CA ALA A 281 -16.10 -11.69 -5.04
C ALA A 281 -15.96 -10.19 -5.34
N ALA A 282 -16.78 -9.66 -6.26
CA ALA A 282 -16.67 -8.26 -6.70
C ALA A 282 -16.76 -7.27 -5.51
N ASP A 283 -17.73 -7.52 -4.63
CA ASP A 283 -17.99 -6.73 -3.42
C ASP A 283 -17.37 -7.34 -2.16
N GLY A 284 -16.43 -8.29 -2.33
CA GLY A 284 -15.96 -9.27 -1.33
C GLY A 284 -16.24 -8.95 0.13
N ASP A 285 -17.11 -9.76 0.75
CA ASP A 285 -17.57 -9.59 2.13
C ASP A 285 -17.38 -10.90 2.91
N PRO A 286 -16.13 -11.27 3.25
CA PRO A 286 -15.86 -12.56 3.85
C PRO A 286 -16.45 -12.66 5.27
N HIS A 287 -17.27 -13.69 5.47
CA HIS A 287 -17.94 -14.01 6.73
C HIS A 287 -18.00 -15.53 6.96
N GLY A 288 -18.16 -15.92 8.21
CA GLY A 288 -18.35 -17.30 8.62
C GLY A 288 -17.84 -17.58 10.03
N ARG A 289 -18.15 -18.78 10.55
CA ARG A 289 -17.81 -19.20 11.92
C ARG A 289 -16.33 -19.06 12.29
N HIS A 290 -15.45 -19.24 11.32
CA HIS A 290 -13.99 -19.22 11.52
C HIS A 290 -13.33 -17.93 11.03
N ILE A 291 -14.13 -16.93 10.65
CA ILE A 291 -13.65 -15.64 10.16
C ILE A 291 -13.93 -14.59 11.25
N VAL A 292 -12.86 -13.91 11.66
CA VAL A 292 -12.94 -12.69 12.46
C VAL A 292 -12.63 -11.53 11.54
N ARG A 293 -13.51 -10.53 11.51
CA ARG A 293 -13.28 -9.32 10.74
C ARG A 293 -13.69 -8.10 11.53
N HIS A 294 -12.78 -7.15 11.65
CA HIS A 294 -13.04 -5.82 12.19
C HIS A 294 -12.56 -4.80 11.16
N ASP A 295 -13.33 -3.75 10.96
CA ASP A 295 -12.91 -2.60 10.15
C ASP A 295 -12.83 -1.40 11.09
N ALA A 296 -12.03 -0.39 10.73
CA ALA A 296 -11.91 0.85 11.47
C ALA A 296 -11.39 0.72 12.92
N VAL A 297 -10.37 -0.12 13.14
CA VAL A 297 -9.69 -0.24 14.44
C VAL A 297 -8.45 0.64 14.51
N GLY A 298 -8.25 1.33 15.64
CA GLY A 298 -7.08 2.20 15.85
C GLY A 298 -5.78 1.44 16.17
N ARG A 299 -5.90 0.22 16.71
CA ARG A 299 -4.79 -0.63 17.16
C ARG A 299 -5.13 -2.10 16.98
N VAL A 300 -4.15 -2.90 16.60
CA VAL A 300 -4.19 -4.37 16.60
C VAL A 300 -2.88 -4.84 17.18
N ARG A 301 -2.90 -5.64 18.24
CA ARG A 301 -1.69 -6.33 18.73
C ARG A 301 -1.82 -7.82 18.48
N ILE A 302 -0.78 -8.41 17.90
CA ILE A 302 -0.72 -9.84 17.60
C ILE A 302 0.44 -10.43 18.37
N THR A 303 0.16 -11.43 19.20
CA THR A 303 1.16 -12.17 19.97
C THR A 303 1.14 -13.65 19.63
N SER A 304 2.29 -14.31 19.74
CA SER A 304 2.42 -15.76 19.59
C SER A 304 3.53 -16.29 20.49
N GLU A 305 3.37 -17.52 20.97
CA GLU A 305 4.40 -18.22 21.75
C GLU A 305 5.65 -18.56 20.91
N GLN A 306 5.47 -18.70 19.59
CA GLN A 306 6.55 -19.02 18.66
C GLN A 306 6.84 -17.81 17.78
N PRO A 307 8.11 -17.57 17.40
CA PRO A 307 8.45 -16.51 16.46
C PRO A 307 7.78 -16.74 15.10
N LEU A 308 7.08 -15.72 14.61
CA LEU A 308 6.37 -15.71 13.33
C LEU A 308 6.90 -14.60 12.44
N ALA A 309 6.93 -14.87 11.13
CA ALA A 309 7.34 -13.89 10.13
C ALA A 309 6.42 -12.66 10.16
N LEU A 310 7.02 -11.47 10.27
CA LEU A 310 6.37 -10.18 10.08
C LEU A 310 6.58 -9.71 8.64
N GLN A 311 5.52 -9.16 8.07
CA GLN A 311 5.48 -8.63 6.71
C GLN A 311 4.73 -7.29 6.71
N LEU A 312 5.29 -6.27 6.04
CA LEU A 312 4.66 -4.96 5.78
C LEU A 312 4.75 -4.63 4.28
N ASP A 313 3.64 -4.37 3.60
CA ASP A 313 3.52 -3.98 2.18
C ASP A 313 4.23 -4.88 1.13
N GLY A 314 4.74 -6.04 1.54
CA GLY A 314 5.38 -7.05 0.69
C GLY A 314 6.78 -7.41 1.19
N ASP A 315 7.30 -6.60 2.12
CA ASP A 315 8.60 -6.73 2.73
C ASP A 315 8.59 -7.57 4.01
N HIS A 316 9.39 -8.64 4.00
CA HIS A 316 9.66 -9.47 5.18
C HIS A 316 10.62 -8.76 6.16
N LEU A 317 10.23 -8.65 7.43
CA LEU A 317 10.97 -7.96 8.51
C LEU A 317 11.57 -8.91 9.56
N GLY A 318 11.66 -10.19 9.21
CA GLY A 318 12.13 -11.24 10.10
C GLY A 318 11.04 -11.76 11.03
N MET A 319 11.45 -12.38 12.13
CA MET A 319 10.55 -13.07 13.06
C MET A 319 10.22 -12.19 14.27
N ARG A 320 8.98 -12.21 14.72
CA ARG A 320 8.50 -11.54 15.93
C ARG A 320 7.61 -12.48 16.73
N THR A 321 7.51 -12.29 18.04
CA THR A 321 6.52 -12.95 18.90
C THR A 321 5.43 -11.99 19.36
N ASP A 322 5.64 -10.70 19.19
CA ASP A 322 4.74 -9.62 19.58
C ASP A 322 4.90 -8.48 18.59
N VAL A 323 3.80 -8.07 17.97
CA VAL A 323 3.77 -6.91 17.07
C VAL A 323 2.51 -6.11 17.32
N GLU A 324 2.69 -4.81 17.47
CA GLU A 324 1.61 -3.84 17.54
C GLU A 324 1.51 -3.06 16.23
N PHE A 325 0.31 -3.07 15.66
CA PHE A 325 -0.06 -2.28 14.49
C PHE A 325 -0.96 -1.13 14.93
N LEU A 326 -0.62 0.08 14.49
CA LEU A 326 -1.33 1.30 14.85
C LEU A 326 -1.81 2.02 13.59
N SER A 327 -3.02 2.58 13.65
CA SER A 327 -3.51 3.50 12.61
C SER A 327 -3.05 4.92 12.92
N VAL A 328 -2.49 5.60 11.93
CA VAL A 328 -2.15 7.02 12.01
C VAL A 328 -2.95 7.78 10.97
N PRO A 329 -4.06 8.44 11.35
CA PRO A 329 -4.91 9.16 10.41
C PRO A 329 -4.21 10.41 9.87
N GLY A 330 -4.40 10.70 8.58
CA GLY A 330 -3.92 11.95 7.96
C GLY A 330 -2.39 12.10 7.97
N ALA A 331 -1.64 11.00 8.03
CA ALA A 331 -0.18 11.00 8.14
C ALA A 331 0.53 11.63 6.94
N LEU A 332 -0.06 11.57 5.74
CA LEU A 332 0.60 12.00 4.52
C LEU A 332 -0.34 12.72 3.54
N ARG A 333 0.17 13.74 2.84
CA ARG A 333 -0.53 14.34 1.70
C ARG A 333 -0.11 13.69 0.40
N VAL A 334 -1.11 13.29 -0.37
CA VAL A 334 -0.94 12.70 -1.70
C VAL A 334 -1.62 13.58 -2.75
N VAL A 335 -0.93 13.81 -3.85
CA VAL A 335 -1.45 14.50 -5.04
C VAL A 335 -2.28 13.53 -5.85
N VAL A 336 -3.61 13.72 -5.86
CA VAL A 336 -4.60 12.87 -6.54
C VAL A 336 -5.79 13.67 -7.01
#